data_AF-A0A1J6INJ1-F1
#
_entry.id   AF-A0A1J6INJ1-F1
#
_cell.length_a   1.000
_cell.length_b   1.000
_cell.length_c   1.000
_cell.angle_alpha   90.00
_cell.angle_beta   90.00
_cell.angle_gamma   90.00
#
_symmetry.space_group_name_H-M   'P 1'
#
loop_
_entity.id
_entity.type
_entity.pdbx_description
1 polymer ?
#
loop_
_entity_poly.entity_id
_entity_poly.type
_entity_poly.pdbx_seq_one_letter_code
_entity_poly.pdbx_strand_id
1 'polypeptide(L)'
;MGKNKKQQKNQEELLKTLGDFTSKENWDSFFTIRGSDDAFEWYAEWPQLQDPLLSHLNIIQSSNDVVSSPKEEIQILVPGCGNSKLSEYLYDEGFVNITNIDFSKVVISDMLRRNIRLRPGMKWRVMDMTNMQFADESFGAILDKGGLDALMEPELGSKLGTQYLSEVKRLLKVGGRFICLTLGESHVLGLLFPKFRYGWKMGIHPIALKPSDKSSLQTFMVVAEKDNSPSLGQIFSSVDQSSSGGPKNQVHGLFQALEDENKIRADYSSGCDVMYTLEDLKIGAEGNLAELSPGRRVQLSLGEAGASLFCYRTVLLDARKDFEPFAYHCAVFLVPKTRACEWLFSSEEGQWLVVESSKAARLIMILLDSSHSNASMDDIQKDLSPLVMQLAPGNCDGEAQIPFMAAGDGIKQRKIVQEITSPLTGPITVDDVIYEKVDDNISCLFPSEDVIFRRLTFQRTESLVQSEAVLSRKGSPKTVGDINQKRGQSSKLEKKGNQKRSGSNISFSDGSFTFLHKTLAA
;
A
#
# COMPACT_ATOMS: atom_id res chain seq x y z
N MET A 1 -1.31 -34.20 45.23
CA MET A 1 -1.69 -32.77 45.09
C MET A 1 -0.52 -31.77 45.23
N GLY A 2 0.58 -32.09 45.93
CA GLY A 2 1.70 -31.13 46.10
C GLY A 2 2.67 -30.97 44.92
N LYS A 3 2.86 -31.99 44.06
CA LYS A 3 3.78 -31.94 42.91
C LYS A 3 3.28 -31.02 41.78
N ASN A 4 2.01 -31.12 41.38
CA ASN A 4 1.44 -30.28 40.30
C ASN A 4 1.42 -28.78 40.63
N LYS A 5 1.13 -28.40 41.88
CA LYS A 5 1.17 -26.98 42.30
C LYS A 5 2.59 -26.40 42.30
N LYS A 6 3.61 -27.21 42.63
CA LYS A 6 5.02 -26.78 42.62
C LYS A 6 5.55 -26.65 41.18
N GLN A 7 5.13 -27.53 40.28
CA GLN A 7 5.46 -27.45 38.84
C GLN A 7 4.80 -26.25 38.17
N GLN A 8 3.52 -25.99 38.42
CA GLN A 8 2.82 -24.80 37.90
C GLN A 8 3.43 -23.50 38.41
N LYS A 9 3.74 -23.41 39.71
CA LYS A 9 4.36 -22.21 40.28
C LYS A 9 5.77 -21.97 39.73
N ASN A 10 6.54 -23.03 39.47
CA ASN A 10 7.86 -22.94 38.84
C ASN A 10 7.76 -22.53 37.36
N GLN A 11 6.72 -22.97 36.65
CA GLN A 11 6.43 -22.54 35.28
C GLN A 11 6.03 -21.05 35.21
N GLU A 12 5.18 -20.57 36.12
CA GLU A 12 4.81 -19.16 36.19
C GLU A 12 6.01 -18.26 36.52
N GLU A 13 6.91 -18.70 37.41
CA GLU A 13 8.16 -17.97 37.71
C GLU A 13 9.15 -17.99 36.54
N LEU A 14 9.21 -19.08 35.77
CA LEU A 14 9.99 -19.18 34.52
C LEU A 14 9.43 -18.25 33.43
N LEU A 15 8.11 -18.20 33.24
CA LEU A 15 7.49 -17.32 32.24
C LEU A 15 7.69 -15.83 32.57
N LYS A 16 7.83 -15.46 33.85
CA LYS A 16 8.18 -14.08 34.24
C LYS A 16 9.56 -13.63 33.76
N THR A 17 10.47 -14.56 33.46
CA THR A 17 11.79 -14.21 32.92
C THR A 17 11.74 -13.81 31.44
N LEU A 18 10.62 -14.08 30.75
CA LEU A 18 10.52 -13.86 29.31
C LEU A 18 10.16 -12.43 28.92
N GLY A 19 9.65 -11.59 29.83
CA GLY A 19 9.44 -10.15 29.65
C GLY A 19 9.15 -9.70 28.21
N ASP A 20 10.21 -9.30 27.51
CA ASP A 20 10.28 -9.06 26.07
C ASP A 20 10.67 -10.36 25.33
N PHE A 21 9.74 -10.91 24.53
CA PHE A 21 9.92 -12.14 23.75
C PHE A 21 10.85 -11.94 22.53
N THR A 22 11.30 -10.72 22.25
CA THR A 22 12.29 -10.42 21.21
C THR A 22 13.72 -10.33 21.75
N SER A 23 13.91 -10.34 23.08
CA SER A 23 15.23 -10.32 23.70
C SER A 23 15.87 -11.71 23.74
N LYS A 24 17.01 -11.83 23.06
CA LYS A 24 17.83 -13.03 23.09
C LYS A 24 18.29 -13.39 24.51
N GLU A 25 18.64 -12.39 25.34
CA GLU A 25 19.11 -12.59 26.71
C GLU A 25 18.03 -13.19 27.61
N ASN A 26 16.77 -12.79 27.43
CA ASN A 26 15.63 -13.36 28.14
C ASN A 26 15.46 -14.85 27.79
N TRP A 27 15.54 -15.20 26.50
CA TRP A 27 15.45 -16.59 26.05
C TRP A 27 16.66 -17.43 26.48
N ASP A 28 17.88 -16.91 26.36
CA ASP A 28 19.10 -17.60 26.83
C ASP A 28 18.98 -17.90 28.34
N SER A 29 18.43 -16.97 29.12
CA SER A 29 18.16 -17.16 30.56
C SER A 29 17.09 -18.22 30.80
N PHE A 30 15.96 -18.14 30.09
CA PHE A 30 14.87 -19.11 30.18
C PHE A 30 15.35 -20.54 29.90
N PHE A 31 16.08 -20.75 28.80
CA PHE A 31 16.61 -22.06 28.44
C PHE A 31 17.67 -22.57 29.42
N THR A 32 18.51 -21.68 29.95
CA THR A 32 19.50 -22.03 30.98
C THR A 32 18.83 -22.51 32.27
N ILE A 33 17.78 -21.83 32.73
CA ILE A 33 17.07 -22.19 33.98
C ILE A 33 16.28 -23.49 33.79
N ARG A 34 15.67 -23.68 32.61
CA ARG A 34 14.84 -24.85 32.33
C ARG A 34 15.65 -26.14 32.14
N GLY A 35 16.80 -26.05 31.48
CA GLY A 35 17.66 -27.19 31.17
C GLY A 35 17.17 -28.05 29.99
N SER A 36 17.97 -29.07 29.65
CA SER A 36 17.82 -29.86 28.42
C SER A 36 16.70 -30.92 28.45
N ASP A 37 16.28 -31.34 29.64
CA ASP A 37 15.45 -32.54 29.83
C ASP A 37 13.94 -32.25 29.86
N ASP A 38 13.54 -30.98 29.98
CA ASP A 38 12.15 -30.54 30.04
C ASP A 38 11.76 -29.72 28.80
N ALA A 39 11.25 -30.40 27.77
CA ALA A 39 10.77 -29.76 26.55
C ALA A 39 9.56 -28.86 26.83
N PHE A 40 9.49 -27.71 26.14
CA PHE A 40 8.36 -26.81 26.23
C PHE A 40 7.60 -26.74 24.90
N GLU A 41 6.28 -26.83 24.97
CA GLU A 41 5.42 -26.75 23.80
C GLU A 41 4.49 -25.54 23.90
N TRP A 42 4.69 -24.57 23.00
CA TRP A 42 3.72 -23.51 22.74
C TRP A 42 2.54 -24.04 21.90
N TYR A 43 1.36 -23.53 22.23
CA TYR A 43 0.06 -23.73 21.59
C TYR A 43 -0.51 -25.15 21.64
N ALA A 44 0.05 -26.07 20.86
CA ALA A 44 -0.49 -27.41 20.68
C ALA A 44 0.62 -28.45 20.72
N GLU A 45 0.27 -29.63 21.23
CA GLU A 45 1.18 -30.77 21.31
C GLU A 45 1.08 -31.65 20.05
N TRP A 46 2.08 -32.49 19.84
CA TRP A 46 2.17 -33.37 18.67
C TRP A 46 0.89 -34.17 18.35
N PRO A 47 0.18 -34.79 19.30
CA PRO A 47 -1.02 -35.56 18.96
C PRO A 47 -2.14 -34.71 18.31
N GLN A 48 -2.18 -33.41 18.56
CA GLN A 48 -3.14 -32.49 17.95
C GLN A 48 -2.65 -31.97 16.59
N LEU A 49 -1.34 -31.99 16.37
CA LEU A 49 -0.67 -31.43 15.19
C LEU A 49 -0.35 -32.47 14.13
N GLN A 50 -0.24 -33.75 14.48
CA GLN A 50 0.21 -34.84 13.61
C GLN A 50 -0.60 -34.89 12.31
N ASP A 51 -1.90 -35.19 12.37
CA ASP A 51 -2.69 -35.34 11.14
C ASP A 51 -2.77 -34.05 10.31
N PRO A 52 -3.05 -32.86 10.87
CA PRO A 52 -3.06 -31.62 10.10
C PRO A 52 -1.72 -31.31 9.43
N LEU A 53 -0.60 -31.41 10.15
CA LEU A 53 0.73 -31.14 9.58
C LEU A 53 1.10 -32.14 8.48
N LEU A 54 0.93 -33.44 8.75
CA LEU A 54 1.27 -34.49 7.80
C LEU A 54 0.46 -34.36 6.52
N SER A 55 -0.83 -33.99 6.62
CA SER A 55 -1.66 -33.75 5.43
C SER A 55 -1.07 -32.68 4.53
N HIS A 56 -0.58 -31.56 5.09
CA HIS A 56 -0.01 -30.48 4.30
C HIS A 56 1.38 -30.80 3.75
N LEU A 57 2.22 -31.52 4.51
CA LEU A 57 3.57 -31.89 4.09
C LEU A 57 3.58 -33.00 3.03
N ASN A 58 2.68 -33.99 3.15
CA ASN A 58 2.58 -35.09 2.20
C ASN A 58 2.07 -34.63 0.82
N ILE A 59 1.21 -33.59 0.78
CA ILE A 59 0.77 -33.00 -0.50
C ILE A 59 1.96 -32.44 -1.27
N ILE A 60 2.88 -31.75 -0.60
CA ILE A 60 4.09 -31.17 -1.23
C ILE A 60 4.97 -32.29 -1.79
N GLN A 61 5.11 -33.41 -1.07
CA GLN A 61 5.87 -34.57 -1.55
C GLN A 61 5.19 -35.28 -2.73
N SER A 62 3.85 -35.24 -2.80
CA SER A 62 3.06 -35.94 -3.82
C SER A 62 2.85 -35.12 -5.10
N SER A 63 2.93 -33.79 -5.04
CA SER A 63 2.82 -32.90 -6.20
C SER A 63 4.05 -32.92 -7.13
N ASN A 64 5.10 -33.67 -6.77
CA ASN A 64 6.36 -33.78 -7.53
C ASN A 64 6.38 -34.92 -8.59
N ASP A 65 5.23 -35.44 -9.04
CA ASP A 65 5.14 -36.47 -10.10
C ASP A 65 4.87 -35.77 -11.47
N VAL A 66 5.46 -36.10 -12.63
CA VAL A 66 5.78 -37.38 -13.27
C VAL A 66 6.92 -37.15 -14.29
N VAL A 67 7.82 -38.12 -14.44
CA VAL A 67 8.91 -38.26 -15.45
C VAL A 67 10.29 -37.69 -15.04
N SER A 68 11.14 -38.59 -14.53
CA SER A 68 12.61 -38.65 -14.71
C SER A 68 13.61 -38.04 -13.71
N SER A 69 13.22 -37.67 -12.48
CA SER A 69 14.20 -37.34 -11.41
C SER A 69 13.96 -38.15 -10.13
N PRO A 70 15.00 -38.45 -9.33
CA PRO A 70 14.81 -39.04 -8.00
C PRO A 70 13.94 -38.10 -7.16
N LYS A 71 12.98 -38.65 -6.39
CA LYS A 71 12.10 -37.88 -5.50
C LYS A 71 12.97 -36.99 -4.60
N GLU A 72 13.04 -35.70 -4.89
CA GLU A 72 13.72 -34.75 -4.02
C GLU A 72 12.97 -34.70 -2.69
N GLU A 73 13.64 -35.09 -1.61
CA GLU A 73 13.10 -34.98 -0.27
C GLU A 73 12.88 -33.51 0.09
N ILE A 74 11.69 -33.20 0.61
CA ILE A 74 11.31 -31.86 1.03
C ILE A 74 12.30 -31.29 2.06
N GLN A 75 12.80 -30.08 1.80
CA GLN A 75 13.59 -29.31 2.77
C GLN A 75 12.63 -28.54 3.68
N ILE A 76 12.71 -28.79 5.00
CA ILE A 76 11.86 -28.15 6.00
C ILE A 76 12.72 -27.19 6.85
N LEU A 77 12.23 -25.97 7.07
CA LEU A 77 12.78 -25.02 8.02
C LEU A 77 11.84 -24.87 9.22
N VAL A 78 12.41 -24.90 10.43
CA VAL A 78 11.68 -24.61 11.68
C VAL A 78 12.37 -23.42 12.37
N PRO A 79 11.91 -22.18 12.11
CA PRO A 79 12.41 -20.99 12.78
C PRO A 79 11.86 -20.83 14.19
N GLY A 80 12.63 -20.21 15.08
CA GLY A 80 12.28 -20.09 16.50
C GLY A 80 12.03 -21.46 17.14
N CYS A 81 12.86 -22.46 16.82
CA CYS A 81 12.56 -23.85 17.16
C CYS A 81 12.49 -24.10 18.67
N GLY A 82 13.16 -23.27 19.47
CA GLY A 82 13.28 -23.45 20.91
C GLY A 82 13.70 -24.88 21.27
N ASN A 83 13.15 -25.40 22.37
CA ASN A 83 13.35 -26.77 22.82
C ASN A 83 12.12 -27.67 22.56
N SER A 84 11.28 -27.30 21.58
CA SER A 84 10.13 -28.10 21.16
C SER A 84 10.59 -29.44 20.57
N LYS A 85 9.76 -30.47 20.75
CA LYS A 85 9.97 -31.79 20.13
C LYS A 85 9.37 -31.90 18.73
N LEU A 86 8.76 -30.83 18.19
CA LEU A 86 8.11 -30.86 16.88
C LEU A 86 9.01 -31.47 15.79
N SER A 87 10.25 -30.99 15.69
CA SER A 87 11.23 -31.48 14.71
C SER A 87 11.66 -32.93 14.96
N GLU A 88 11.67 -33.37 16.22
CA GLU A 88 11.95 -34.76 16.58
C GLU A 88 10.85 -35.68 16.05
N TYR A 89 9.59 -35.32 16.27
CA TYR A 89 8.46 -36.09 15.78
C TYR A 89 8.39 -36.12 14.26
N LEU A 90 8.59 -34.99 13.58
CA LEU A 90 8.62 -34.93 12.12
C LEU A 90 9.74 -35.82 11.53
N TYR A 91 10.92 -35.83 12.16
CA TYR A 91 11.99 -36.72 11.75
C TYR A 91 11.61 -38.19 11.88
N ASP A 92 10.96 -38.55 13.00
CA ASP A 92 10.51 -39.92 13.28
C ASP A 92 9.36 -40.36 12.34
N GLU A 93 8.61 -39.42 11.76
CA GLU A 93 7.64 -39.63 10.67
C GLU A 93 8.29 -39.72 9.27
N GLY A 94 9.61 -39.60 9.16
CA GLY A 94 10.36 -39.77 7.91
C GLY A 94 10.80 -38.48 7.21
N PHE A 95 10.50 -37.30 7.76
CA PHE A 95 11.01 -36.03 7.23
C PHE A 95 12.44 -35.78 7.73
N VAL A 96 13.44 -36.30 7.01
CA VAL A 96 14.83 -36.30 7.51
C VAL A 96 15.59 -35.00 7.26
N ASN A 97 15.16 -34.17 6.30
CA ASN A 97 15.83 -32.91 5.92
C ASN A 97 15.23 -31.70 6.64
N ILE A 98 15.40 -31.64 7.96
CA ILE A 98 14.90 -30.55 8.80
C ILE A 98 16.07 -29.64 9.21
N THR A 99 15.93 -28.35 8.94
CA THR A 99 16.82 -27.30 9.46
C THR A 99 16.10 -26.52 10.55
N ASN A 100 16.67 -26.51 11.74
CA ASN A 100 16.15 -25.81 12.91
C ASN A 100 17.00 -24.59 13.18
N ILE A 101 16.36 -23.44 13.37
CA ILE A 101 17.05 -22.20 13.74
C ILE A 101 16.43 -21.53 14.95
N ASP A 102 17.28 -20.89 15.75
CA ASP A 102 16.91 -20.08 16.90
C ASP A 102 18.07 -19.10 17.18
N PHE A 103 17.79 -17.88 17.62
CA PHE A 103 18.83 -16.91 17.98
C PHE A 103 19.55 -17.26 19.28
N SER A 104 18.99 -18.17 20.10
CA SER A 104 19.56 -18.62 21.36
C SER A 104 20.60 -19.70 21.09
N LYS A 105 21.85 -19.38 21.42
CA LYS A 105 22.94 -20.37 21.33
C LYS A 105 22.76 -21.50 22.34
N VAL A 106 22.14 -21.20 23.49
CA VAL A 106 21.89 -22.16 24.57
C VAL A 106 21.02 -23.29 24.03
N VAL A 107 19.83 -22.95 23.50
CA VAL A 107 18.87 -23.96 23.05
C VAL A 107 19.35 -24.74 21.84
N ILE A 108 20.00 -24.09 20.87
CA ILE A 108 20.57 -24.76 19.70
C ILE A 108 21.64 -25.78 20.11
N SER A 109 22.50 -25.43 21.07
CA SER A 109 23.53 -26.35 21.56
C SER A 109 22.92 -27.57 22.24
N ASP A 110 21.88 -27.38 23.04
CA ASP A 110 21.22 -28.45 23.77
C ASP A 110 20.44 -29.38 22.83
N MET A 111 19.67 -28.80 21.91
CA MET A 111 18.90 -29.57 20.93
C MET A 111 19.80 -30.35 19.97
N LEU A 112 20.95 -29.79 19.56
CA LEU A 112 21.96 -30.51 18.79
C LEU A 112 22.49 -31.72 19.56
N ARG A 113 22.94 -31.55 20.80
CA ARG A 113 23.48 -32.66 21.63
C ARG A 113 22.45 -33.76 21.82
N ARG A 114 21.20 -33.38 22.06
CA ARG A 114 20.07 -34.28 22.26
C ARG A 114 19.78 -35.14 21.03
N ASN A 115 19.92 -34.58 19.83
CA ASN A 115 19.44 -35.21 18.60
C ASN A 115 20.54 -35.79 17.70
N ILE A 116 21.81 -35.36 17.82
CA ILE A 116 22.88 -35.70 16.87
C ILE A 116 23.12 -37.22 16.68
N ARG A 117 22.84 -38.04 17.70
CA ARG A 117 23.02 -39.51 17.62
C ARG A 117 21.82 -40.25 17.01
N LEU A 118 20.60 -39.84 17.38
CA LEU A 118 19.37 -40.53 16.98
C LEU A 118 18.80 -39.99 15.67
N ARG A 119 19.03 -38.71 15.37
CA ARG A 119 18.43 -37.98 14.26
C ARG A 119 19.50 -37.15 13.52
N PRO A 120 20.53 -37.80 12.95
CA PRO A 120 21.71 -37.12 12.40
C PRO A 120 21.42 -36.26 11.16
N GLY A 121 20.27 -36.45 10.51
CA GLY A 121 19.87 -35.62 9.36
C GLY A 121 19.41 -34.20 9.74
N MET A 122 19.03 -33.96 11.00
CA MET A 122 18.62 -32.64 11.45
C MET A 122 19.80 -31.67 11.58
N LYS A 123 19.62 -30.46 11.05
CA LYS A 123 20.56 -29.36 11.18
C LYS A 123 20.07 -28.40 12.27
N TRP A 124 20.98 -27.89 13.09
CA TRP A 124 20.70 -26.95 14.17
C TRP A 124 21.64 -25.75 14.02
N ARG A 125 21.11 -24.54 13.84
CA ARG A 125 21.91 -23.34 13.60
C ARG A 125 21.45 -22.17 14.45
N VAL A 126 22.42 -21.46 15.04
CA VAL A 126 22.14 -20.18 15.69
C VAL A 126 21.92 -19.13 14.61
N MET A 127 20.73 -18.59 14.50
CA MET A 127 20.36 -17.63 13.45
C MET A 127 19.13 -16.82 13.86
N ASP A 128 19.14 -15.54 13.50
CA ASP A 128 17.98 -14.64 13.63
C ASP A 128 17.01 -14.88 12.46
N MET A 129 15.73 -15.16 12.77
CA MET A 129 14.70 -15.42 11.77
C MET A 129 14.28 -14.17 10.98
N THR A 130 14.63 -12.97 11.43
CA THR A 130 14.38 -11.71 10.69
C THR A 130 15.45 -11.42 9.62
N ASN A 131 16.55 -12.19 9.60
CA ASN A 131 17.65 -12.04 8.64
C ASN A 131 18.38 -13.38 8.42
N MET A 132 17.76 -14.28 7.67
CA MET A 132 18.21 -15.65 7.49
C MET A 132 19.22 -15.80 6.35
N GLN A 133 20.37 -16.40 6.65
CA GLN A 133 21.48 -16.56 5.70
C GLN A 133 21.34 -17.84 4.86
N PHE A 134 20.20 -18.00 4.20
CA PHE A 134 19.92 -19.08 3.23
C PHE A 134 19.68 -18.49 1.84
N ALA A 135 19.91 -19.30 0.80
CA ALA A 135 19.56 -18.91 -0.56
C ALA A 135 18.05 -18.83 -0.75
N ASP A 136 17.62 -17.96 -1.65
CA ASP A 136 16.23 -17.84 -2.08
C ASP A 136 15.71 -19.20 -2.58
N GLU A 137 14.42 -19.46 -2.39
CA GLU A 137 13.74 -20.67 -2.88
C GLU A 137 14.45 -21.98 -2.46
N SER A 138 14.91 -22.05 -1.22
CA SER A 138 15.64 -23.21 -0.69
C SER A 138 14.76 -24.22 0.04
N PHE A 139 13.57 -23.82 0.50
CA PHE A 139 12.70 -24.65 1.33
C PHE A 139 11.36 -24.97 0.66
N GLY A 140 10.88 -26.20 0.88
CA GLY A 140 9.54 -26.63 0.48
C GLY A 140 8.50 -26.40 1.58
N ALA A 141 8.92 -26.38 2.84
CA ALA A 141 8.05 -26.00 3.95
C ALA A 141 8.80 -25.17 5.00
N ILE A 142 8.11 -24.18 5.57
CA ILE A 142 8.56 -23.42 6.74
C ILE A 142 7.48 -23.58 7.82
N LEU A 143 7.86 -24.10 8.99
CA LEU A 143 6.95 -24.40 10.10
C LEU A 143 7.18 -23.43 11.26
N ASP A 144 6.33 -22.44 11.41
CA ASP A 144 6.35 -21.50 12.53
C ASP A 144 5.42 -21.97 13.65
N LYS A 145 5.95 -21.99 14.87
CA LYS A 145 5.15 -22.28 16.07
C LYS A 145 5.36 -21.21 17.14
N GLY A 146 4.83 -20.02 16.85
CA GLY A 146 4.82 -18.87 17.77
C GLY A 146 5.99 -17.94 17.61
N GLY A 147 6.81 -18.15 16.58
CA GLY A 147 7.89 -17.23 16.23
C GLY A 147 7.30 -15.90 15.74
N LEU A 148 6.30 -15.94 14.87
CA LEU A 148 5.63 -14.72 14.41
C LEU A 148 4.97 -13.96 15.56
N ASP A 149 4.24 -14.66 16.42
CA ASP A 149 3.56 -14.04 17.57
C ASP A 149 4.57 -13.35 18.51
N ALA A 150 5.72 -13.98 18.77
CA ALA A 150 6.80 -13.40 19.56
C ALA A 150 7.40 -12.13 18.94
N LEU A 151 7.42 -12.01 17.60
CA LEU A 151 7.91 -10.82 16.89
C LEU A 151 6.86 -9.71 16.73
N MET A 152 5.61 -9.98 17.11
CA MET A 152 4.46 -9.12 16.85
C MET A 152 3.87 -8.55 18.14
N GLU A 153 4.61 -8.55 19.24
CA GLU A 153 4.16 -7.93 20.49
C GLU A 153 3.61 -6.52 20.24
N PRO A 154 2.39 -6.20 20.73
CA PRO A 154 1.73 -4.92 20.44
C PRO A 154 2.58 -3.68 20.76
N GLU A 155 3.44 -3.76 21.77
CA GLU A 155 4.33 -2.66 22.19
C GLU A 155 5.51 -2.43 21.22
N LEU A 156 5.92 -3.46 20.49
CA LEU A 156 7.04 -3.43 19.54
C LEU A 156 6.59 -3.15 18.09
N GLY A 157 5.30 -3.35 17.81
CA GLY A 157 4.70 -3.12 16.50
C GLY A 157 5.07 -4.20 15.47
N SER A 158 4.81 -3.92 14.19
CA SER A 158 4.85 -4.94 13.13
C SER A 158 6.18 -5.08 12.38
N LYS A 159 7.22 -4.32 12.77
CA LYS A 159 8.47 -4.22 12.01
C LYS A 159 9.20 -5.56 11.90
N LEU A 160 9.42 -6.24 13.03
CA LEU A 160 10.14 -7.51 13.06
C LEU A 160 9.34 -8.63 12.37
N GLY A 161 8.03 -8.69 12.60
CA GLY A 161 7.16 -9.62 11.88
C GLY A 161 7.17 -9.38 10.37
N THR A 162 7.22 -8.12 9.92
CA THR A 162 7.33 -7.78 8.48
C THR A 162 8.64 -8.28 7.89
N GLN A 163 9.77 -8.11 8.60
CA GLN A 163 11.07 -8.63 8.17
C GLN A 163 11.07 -10.15 8.10
N TYR A 164 10.54 -10.82 9.12
CA TYR A 164 10.44 -12.28 9.14
C TYR A 164 9.55 -12.83 8.02
N LEU A 165 8.36 -12.27 7.79
CA LEU A 165 7.50 -12.73 6.70
C LEU A 165 8.12 -12.48 5.32
N SER A 166 8.95 -11.44 5.17
CA SER A 166 9.71 -11.21 3.94
C SER A 166 10.74 -12.33 3.70
N GLU A 167 11.43 -12.77 4.75
CA GLU A 167 12.34 -13.93 4.68
C GLU A 167 11.58 -15.22 4.35
N VAL A 168 10.41 -15.46 4.96
CA VAL A 168 9.54 -16.60 4.63
C VAL A 168 9.20 -16.62 3.14
N LYS A 169 8.76 -15.49 2.58
CA LYS A 169 8.41 -15.36 1.15
C LYS A 169 9.61 -15.61 0.24
N ARG A 170 10.78 -15.08 0.59
CA ARG A 170 12.03 -15.23 -0.16
C ARG A 170 12.53 -16.68 -0.19
N LEU A 171 12.43 -17.37 0.96
CA LEU A 171 13.00 -18.71 1.15
C LEU A 171 12.14 -19.84 0.60
N LEU A 172 10.82 -19.64 0.49
CA LEU A 172 9.92 -20.66 -0.04
C LEU A 172 10.03 -20.78 -1.56
N LYS A 173 10.18 -22.02 -2.02
CA LYS A 173 9.99 -22.41 -3.43
C LYS A 173 8.55 -22.19 -3.86
N VAL A 174 8.33 -22.04 -5.16
CA VAL A 174 6.98 -22.15 -5.75
C VAL A 174 6.37 -23.51 -5.39
N GLY A 175 5.11 -23.51 -4.96
CA GLY A 175 4.42 -24.67 -4.39
C GLY A 175 4.80 -24.99 -2.94
N GLY A 176 5.79 -24.28 -2.37
CA GLY A 176 6.17 -24.41 -0.97
C GLY A 176 5.13 -23.79 -0.03
N ARG A 177 5.09 -24.29 1.21
CA ARG A 177 4.09 -23.86 2.21
C ARG A 177 4.71 -23.26 3.46
N PHE A 178 4.22 -22.09 3.85
CA PHE A 178 4.36 -21.58 5.20
C PHE A 178 3.22 -22.12 6.05
N ILE A 179 3.54 -22.76 7.18
CA ILE A 179 2.57 -23.30 8.13
C ILE A 179 2.83 -22.61 9.47
N CYS A 180 1.92 -21.72 9.87
CA CYS A 180 2.05 -20.89 11.06
C CYS A 180 1.01 -21.28 12.11
N LEU A 181 1.48 -21.70 13.27
CA LEU A 181 0.64 -21.92 14.45
C LEU A 181 0.61 -20.63 15.27
N THR A 182 -0.59 -20.08 15.46
CA THR A 182 -0.80 -18.78 16.12
C THR A 182 -2.11 -18.79 16.91
N LEU A 183 -2.24 -17.85 17.84
CA LEU A 183 -3.52 -17.54 18.50
C LEU A 183 -4.44 -16.68 17.62
N GLY A 184 -3.96 -16.20 16.48
CA GLY A 184 -4.79 -15.46 15.52
C GLY A 184 -5.28 -14.11 16.07
N GLU A 185 -4.43 -13.43 16.84
CA GLU A 185 -4.75 -12.09 17.32
C GLU A 185 -4.86 -11.11 16.14
N SER A 186 -5.72 -10.09 16.28
CA SER A 186 -6.09 -9.20 15.18
C SER A 186 -4.89 -8.50 14.52
N HIS A 187 -3.88 -8.12 15.31
CA HIS A 187 -2.67 -7.47 14.79
C HIS A 187 -1.76 -8.46 14.03
N VAL A 188 -1.72 -9.73 14.41
CA VAL A 188 -0.99 -10.79 13.69
C VAL A 188 -1.69 -11.10 12.36
N LEU A 189 -3.01 -11.30 12.38
CA LEU A 189 -3.81 -11.53 11.17
C LEU A 189 -3.76 -10.32 10.22
N GLY A 190 -3.81 -9.11 10.77
CA GLY A 190 -3.69 -7.85 10.03
C GLY A 190 -2.35 -7.69 9.30
N LEU A 191 -1.30 -8.43 9.70
CA LEU A 191 -0.05 -8.52 8.95
C LEU A 191 -0.02 -9.73 7.99
N LEU A 192 -0.42 -10.92 8.48
CA LEU A 192 -0.39 -12.16 7.71
C LEU A 192 -1.23 -12.07 6.42
N PHE A 193 -2.47 -11.63 6.54
CA PHE A 193 -3.43 -11.64 5.43
C PHE A 193 -2.99 -10.74 4.26
N PRO A 194 -2.59 -9.47 4.49
CA PRO A 194 -2.04 -8.67 3.41
C PRO A 194 -0.72 -9.21 2.86
N LYS A 195 0.21 -9.68 3.71
CA LYS A 195 1.53 -10.16 3.25
C LYS A 195 1.44 -11.38 2.34
N PHE A 196 0.43 -12.23 2.52
CA PHE A 196 0.17 -13.41 1.71
C PHE A 196 -1.09 -13.25 0.85
N ARG A 197 -1.34 -12.04 0.32
CA ARG A 197 -2.47 -11.79 -0.58
C ARG A 197 -2.20 -12.25 -2.00
N TYR A 198 -1.14 -11.75 -2.63
CA TYR A 198 -0.83 -11.98 -4.04
C TYR A 198 0.22 -13.06 -4.25
N GLY A 199 -0.08 -14.00 -5.14
CA GLY A 199 0.80 -15.15 -5.38
C GLY A 199 0.78 -16.15 -4.23
N TRP A 200 -0.29 -16.18 -3.43
CA TRP A 200 -0.43 -17.13 -2.32
C TRP A 200 -1.86 -17.64 -2.19
N LYS A 201 -1.99 -18.95 -1.99
CA LYS A 201 -3.22 -19.57 -1.52
C LYS A 201 -3.16 -19.66 0.00
N MET A 202 -4.23 -19.24 0.68
CA MET A 202 -4.28 -19.28 2.14
C MET A 202 -5.40 -20.18 2.65
N GLY A 203 -5.11 -20.92 3.72
CA GLY A 203 -6.04 -21.75 4.46
C GLY A 203 -5.91 -21.51 5.97
N ILE A 204 -7.01 -21.58 6.71
CA ILE A 204 -7.00 -21.52 8.17
C ILE A 204 -7.73 -22.73 8.74
N HIS A 205 -7.07 -23.41 9.69
CA HIS A 205 -7.56 -24.63 10.31
C HIS A 205 -7.51 -24.49 11.85
N PRO A 206 -8.60 -24.75 12.57
CA PRO A 206 -8.58 -24.76 14.03
C PRO A 206 -7.95 -26.07 14.52
N ILE A 207 -7.03 -25.99 15.49
CA ILE A 207 -6.43 -27.18 16.10
C ILE A 207 -7.31 -27.67 17.25
N ALA A 208 -7.63 -28.96 17.26
CA ALA A 208 -8.53 -29.53 18.26
C ALA A 208 -8.03 -29.27 19.68
N LEU A 209 -8.83 -28.64 20.54
CA LEU A 209 -8.49 -28.42 21.95
C LEU A 209 -8.59 -29.71 22.76
N LYS A 210 -7.76 -29.84 23.80
CA LYS A 210 -7.91 -30.92 24.77
C LYS A 210 -9.25 -30.77 25.52
N PRO A 211 -10.01 -31.85 25.75
CA PRO A 211 -11.31 -31.78 26.45
C PRO A 211 -11.25 -31.17 27.85
N SER A 212 -10.07 -31.21 28.50
CA SER A 212 -9.81 -30.63 29.82
C SER A 212 -9.65 -29.10 29.81
N ASP A 213 -9.40 -28.49 28.65
CA ASP A 213 -8.87 -27.13 28.54
C ASP A 213 -9.86 -26.19 27.86
N LYS A 214 -11.16 -26.33 28.16
CA LYS A 214 -12.24 -25.51 27.55
C LYS A 214 -12.13 -23.99 27.82
N SER A 215 -11.25 -23.56 28.73
CA SER A 215 -10.94 -22.14 28.98
C SER A 215 -9.66 -21.66 28.30
N SER A 216 -8.93 -22.53 27.59
CA SER A 216 -7.71 -22.17 26.88
C SER A 216 -8.02 -21.49 25.56
N LEU A 217 -7.11 -20.62 25.12
CA LEU A 217 -7.22 -19.94 23.83
C LEU A 217 -7.14 -20.97 22.69
N GLN A 218 -7.94 -20.74 21.65
CA GLN A 218 -7.94 -21.57 20.45
C GLN A 218 -6.64 -21.34 19.67
N THR A 219 -5.96 -22.42 19.31
CA THR A 219 -4.83 -22.38 18.38
C THR A 219 -5.33 -22.55 16.95
N PHE A 220 -4.79 -21.76 16.04
CA PHE A 220 -5.08 -21.84 14.61
C PHE A 220 -3.79 -22.18 13.84
N MET A 221 -3.94 -23.01 12.81
CA MET A 221 -2.93 -23.27 11.82
C MET A 221 -3.30 -22.48 10.56
N VAL A 222 -2.49 -21.46 10.26
CA VAL A 222 -2.58 -20.68 9.02
C VAL A 222 -1.59 -21.28 8.03
N VAL A 223 -2.07 -21.69 6.86
CA VAL A 223 -1.26 -22.27 5.79
C VAL A 223 -1.25 -21.30 4.62
N ALA A 224 -0.09 -20.83 4.20
CA ALA A 224 0.10 -20.04 2.99
C ALA A 224 0.98 -20.80 2.00
N GLU A 225 0.44 -21.14 0.83
CA GLU A 225 1.14 -21.84 -0.25
C GLU A 225 1.55 -20.82 -1.33
N LYS A 226 2.84 -20.81 -1.70
CA LYS A 226 3.36 -19.94 -2.75
C LYS A 226 2.85 -20.41 -4.11
N ASP A 227 2.09 -19.57 -4.78
CA ASP A 227 1.55 -19.81 -6.12
C ASP A 227 2.14 -18.81 -7.11
N ASN A 228 2.38 -19.23 -8.34
CA ASN A 228 2.82 -18.34 -9.43
C ASN A 228 1.65 -17.69 -10.16
N SER A 229 0.41 -18.07 -9.83
CA SER A 229 -0.78 -17.44 -10.40
C SER A 229 -1.04 -16.07 -9.77
N PRO A 230 -1.31 -15.02 -10.57
CA PRO A 230 -1.79 -13.73 -10.07
C PRO A 230 -3.25 -13.81 -9.58
N SER A 231 -3.92 -14.96 -9.73
CA SER A 231 -5.32 -15.14 -9.31
C SER A 231 -5.47 -15.03 -7.80
N LEU A 232 -6.34 -14.13 -7.35
CA LEU A 232 -6.72 -14.01 -5.95
C LEU A 232 -7.77 -15.05 -5.59
N GLY A 233 -7.36 -16.02 -4.77
CA GLY A 233 -8.28 -16.92 -4.09
C GLY A 233 -8.78 -16.32 -2.78
N GLN A 234 -10.04 -16.59 -2.43
CA GLN A 234 -10.51 -16.43 -1.05
C GLN A 234 -9.69 -17.32 -0.12
N ILE A 235 -9.44 -16.83 1.09
CA ILE A 235 -8.85 -17.61 2.17
C ILE A 235 -9.83 -18.72 2.53
N PHE A 236 -9.40 -19.96 2.34
CA PHE A 236 -10.17 -21.14 2.72
C PHE A 236 -10.19 -21.25 4.25
N SER A 237 -11.35 -21.56 4.82
CA SER A 237 -11.47 -21.82 6.24
C SER A 237 -12.22 -23.12 6.45
N SER A 238 -11.63 -24.03 7.22
CA SER A 238 -12.34 -25.21 7.74
C SER A 238 -13.00 -24.94 9.10
N VAL A 239 -13.02 -23.68 9.54
CA VAL A 239 -13.57 -23.28 10.84
C VAL A 239 -15.09 -23.12 10.70
N ASP A 240 -15.85 -24.00 11.35
CA ASP A 240 -17.28 -23.77 11.56
C ASP A 240 -17.46 -23.02 12.90
N GLN A 241 -18.14 -21.87 12.88
CA GLN A 241 -18.41 -21.03 14.08
C GLN A 241 -19.01 -21.84 15.23
N SER A 242 -19.69 -22.94 14.92
CA SER A 242 -20.34 -23.83 15.89
C SER A 242 -19.42 -24.89 16.51
N SER A 243 -18.23 -25.12 15.94
CA SER A 243 -17.34 -26.25 16.28
C SER A 243 -16.05 -25.85 17.03
N SER A 244 -15.75 -24.56 17.12
CA SER A 244 -14.51 -24.06 17.74
C SER A 244 -14.63 -23.99 19.27
N GLY A 245 -13.69 -24.60 19.98
CA GLY A 245 -13.78 -24.80 21.43
C GLY A 245 -13.24 -23.66 22.29
N GLY A 246 -12.59 -22.64 21.70
CA GLY A 246 -11.99 -21.53 22.44
C GLY A 246 -12.96 -20.40 22.82
N PRO A 247 -12.45 -19.34 23.47
CA PRO A 247 -13.27 -18.19 23.86
C PRO A 247 -13.95 -17.54 22.66
N LYS A 248 -15.27 -17.33 22.78
CA LYS A 248 -16.10 -16.78 21.69
C LYS A 248 -15.54 -15.49 21.10
N ASN A 249 -14.96 -14.62 21.93
CA ASN A 249 -14.42 -13.33 21.49
C ASN A 249 -13.20 -13.50 20.57
N GLN A 250 -12.30 -14.44 20.89
CA GLN A 250 -11.11 -14.72 20.07
C GLN A 250 -11.52 -15.29 18.71
N VAL A 251 -12.36 -16.33 18.72
CA VAL A 251 -12.85 -16.99 17.52
C VAL A 251 -13.62 -15.99 16.64
N HIS A 252 -14.51 -15.19 17.23
CA HIS A 252 -15.26 -14.16 16.51
C HIS A 252 -14.35 -13.10 15.87
N GLY A 253 -13.31 -12.64 16.58
CA GLY A 253 -12.34 -11.69 16.03
C GLY A 253 -11.60 -12.24 14.81
N LEU A 254 -11.23 -13.52 14.82
CA LEU A 254 -10.63 -14.18 13.66
C LEU A 254 -11.59 -14.29 12.49
N PHE A 255 -12.86 -14.65 12.72
CA PHE A 255 -13.86 -14.70 11.66
C PHE A 255 -14.13 -13.34 11.05
N GLN A 256 -14.19 -12.29 11.87
CA GLN A 256 -14.35 -10.92 11.37
C GLN A 256 -13.17 -10.52 10.49
N ALA A 257 -11.93 -10.75 10.94
CA ALA A 257 -10.74 -10.46 10.14
C ALA A 257 -10.70 -11.26 8.82
N LEU A 258 -11.15 -12.52 8.86
CA LEU A 258 -11.25 -13.38 7.68
C LEU A 258 -12.31 -12.88 6.69
N GLU A 259 -13.49 -12.49 7.17
CA GLU A 259 -14.57 -11.93 6.35
C GLU A 259 -14.15 -10.62 5.70
N ASP A 260 -13.53 -9.72 6.47
CA ASP A 260 -13.02 -8.44 5.98
C ASP A 260 -11.97 -8.64 4.89
N GLU A 261 -11.01 -9.55 5.10
CA GLU A 261 -9.99 -9.86 4.10
C GLU A 261 -10.57 -10.56 2.87
N ASN A 262 -11.51 -11.49 3.03
CA ASN A 262 -12.15 -12.16 1.90
C ASN A 262 -13.02 -11.22 1.08
N LYS A 263 -13.64 -10.23 1.73
CA LYS A 263 -14.32 -9.14 1.04
C LYS A 263 -13.33 -8.32 0.22
N ILE A 264 -12.20 -7.94 0.81
CA ILE A 264 -11.11 -7.25 0.11
C ILE A 264 -10.64 -8.07 -1.11
N ARG A 265 -10.37 -9.38 -0.95
CA ARG A 265 -9.98 -10.30 -2.04
C ARG A 265 -11.03 -10.43 -3.14
N ALA A 266 -12.31 -10.42 -2.78
CA ALA A 266 -13.41 -10.43 -3.74
C ALA A 266 -13.49 -9.11 -4.53
N ASP A 267 -13.34 -7.97 -3.84
CA ASP A 267 -13.34 -6.65 -4.46
C ASP A 267 -12.23 -6.52 -5.50
N TYR A 268 -11.02 -7.02 -5.19
CA TYR A 268 -9.91 -7.11 -6.17
C TYR A 268 -10.25 -7.94 -7.41
N SER A 269 -10.95 -9.07 -7.25
CA SER A 269 -11.34 -9.93 -8.37
C SER A 269 -12.42 -9.29 -9.26
N SER A 270 -13.18 -8.34 -8.71
CA SER A 270 -14.22 -7.60 -9.44
C SER A 270 -13.73 -6.36 -10.19
N GLY A 271 -12.42 -6.04 -10.12
CA GLY A 271 -11.84 -4.91 -10.85
C GLY A 271 -12.24 -3.53 -10.31
N CYS A 272 -12.63 -3.44 -9.03
CA CYS A 272 -12.86 -2.14 -8.38
C CYS A 272 -11.53 -1.34 -8.28
N ASP A 273 -11.61 -0.03 -8.02
CA ASP A 273 -10.45 0.87 -7.79
C ASP A 273 -9.65 0.46 -6.53
N VAL A 274 -8.91 -0.65 -6.59
CA VAL A 274 -8.21 -1.18 -5.43
C VAL A 274 -6.78 -0.67 -5.33
N MET A 275 -6.36 -0.41 -4.09
CA MET A 275 -5.06 0.14 -3.73
C MET A 275 -4.03 -0.97 -3.51
N TYR A 276 -3.05 -1.09 -4.39
CA TYR A 276 -1.91 -2.00 -4.26
C TYR A 276 -0.79 -1.39 -3.39
N THR A 277 0.00 -2.22 -2.72
CA THR A 277 1.30 -1.79 -2.17
C THR A 277 2.41 -2.00 -3.20
N LEU A 278 3.55 -1.34 -3.01
CA LEU A 278 4.70 -1.53 -3.90
C LEU A 278 5.26 -2.97 -3.86
N GLU A 279 5.12 -3.65 -2.73
CA GLU A 279 5.48 -5.08 -2.62
C GLU A 279 4.54 -5.98 -3.43
N ASP A 280 3.23 -5.71 -3.41
CA ASP A 280 2.24 -6.49 -4.17
C ASP A 280 2.55 -6.46 -5.67
N LEU A 281 2.92 -5.28 -6.18
CA LEU A 281 3.27 -5.12 -7.59
C LEU A 281 4.62 -5.76 -7.95
N LYS A 282 5.60 -5.77 -7.03
CA LYS A 282 6.89 -6.48 -7.24
C LYS A 282 6.70 -7.98 -7.42
N ILE A 283 5.68 -8.54 -6.79
CA ILE A 283 5.36 -9.98 -6.86
C ILE A 283 4.48 -10.27 -8.10
N GLY A 284 4.15 -9.25 -8.90
CA GLY A 284 3.46 -9.41 -10.17
C GLY A 284 1.93 -9.39 -10.07
N ALA A 285 1.35 -8.76 -9.04
CA ALA A 285 -0.10 -8.64 -8.87
C ALA A 285 -0.83 -8.11 -10.12
N GLU A 286 -0.20 -7.20 -10.86
CA GLU A 286 -0.70 -6.61 -12.13
C GLU A 286 0.25 -6.88 -13.30
N GLY A 287 0.96 -8.01 -13.27
CA GLY A 287 1.96 -8.41 -14.26
C GLY A 287 3.32 -7.75 -14.05
N ASN A 288 4.21 -7.90 -15.05
CA ASN A 288 5.57 -7.37 -14.96
C ASN A 288 5.57 -5.84 -15.07
N LEU A 289 6.00 -5.17 -14.00
CA LEU A 289 6.17 -3.71 -14.00
C LEU A 289 7.33 -3.26 -14.91
N ALA A 290 8.33 -4.10 -15.20
CA ALA A 290 9.39 -3.72 -16.13
C ALA A 290 8.89 -3.60 -17.58
N GLU A 291 7.71 -4.14 -17.88
CA GLU A 291 7.07 -4.12 -19.20
C GLU A 291 5.89 -3.14 -19.24
N LEU A 292 5.72 -2.50 -20.40
CA LEU A 292 4.57 -1.65 -20.68
C LEU A 292 3.39 -2.53 -21.13
N SER A 293 2.25 -2.41 -20.45
CA SER A 293 1.01 -3.11 -20.80
C SER A 293 -0.04 -2.10 -21.25
N PRO A 294 -0.31 -1.95 -22.55
CA PRO A 294 -1.15 -0.88 -23.06
C PRO A 294 -2.55 -0.84 -22.43
N GLY A 295 -2.93 0.30 -21.88
CA GLY A 295 -4.22 0.47 -21.19
C GLY A 295 -4.25 0.00 -19.74
N ARG A 296 -3.12 -0.42 -19.17
CA ARG A 296 -3.02 -0.75 -17.74
C ARG A 296 -3.26 0.50 -16.89
N ARG A 297 -4.12 0.38 -15.88
CA ARG A 297 -4.37 1.37 -14.84
C ARG A 297 -4.33 0.69 -13.48
N VAL A 298 -3.45 1.15 -12.59
CA VAL A 298 -3.23 0.56 -11.28
C VAL A 298 -3.20 1.64 -10.22
N GLN A 299 -4.02 1.54 -9.18
CA GLN A 299 -3.98 2.46 -8.04
C GLN A 299 -3.09 1.87 -6.95
N LEU A 300 -2.11 2.62 -6.43
CA LEU A 300 -1.18 2.09 -5.42
C LEU A 300 -0.78 3.15 -4.38
N SER A 301 -0.38 2.68 -3.20
CA SER A 301 0.22 3.49 -2.15
C SER A 301 1.73 3.39 -2.23
N LEU A 302 2.41 4.54 -2.33
CA LEU A 302 3.86 4.64 -2.31
C LEU A 302 4.34 5.19 -0.97
N GLY A 303 5.37 4.57 -0.40
CA GLY A 303 5.97 4.97 0.87
C GLY A 303 5.49 4.12 2.04
N GLU A 304 6.42 3.79 2.93
CA GLU A 304 6.17 3.00 4.15
C GLU A 304 6.64 3.76 5.39
N ALA A 305 5.93 3.55 6.51
CA ALA A 305 6.27 4.16 7.79
C ALA A 305 7.68 3.74 8.25
N GLY A 306 8.62 4.69 8.21
CA GLY A 306 10.02 4.48 8.60
C GLY A 306 11.01 4.33 7.44
N ALA A 307 10.54 4.16 6.20
CA ALA A 307 11.39 4.10 5.00
C ALA A 307 11.25 5.35 4.11
N SER A 308 10.08 5.99 4.09
CA SER A 308 9.80 7.22 3.35
C SER A 308 9.29 8.31 4.29
N LEU A 309 9.47 9.57 3.89
CA LEU A 309 8.99 10.71 4.67
C LEU A 309 7.45 10.82 4.62
N PHE A 310 6.84 10.46 3.49
CA PHE A 310 5.39 10.51 3.30
C PHE A 310 4.82 9.22 2.70
N CYS A 311 3.50 9.09 2.77
CA CYS A 311 2.73 8.07 2.07
C CYS A 311 1.89 8.74 0.98
N TYR A 312 2.03 8.27 -0.25
CA TYR A 312 1.47 8.90 -1.44
C TYR A 312 0.43 8.01 -2.09
N ARG A 313 -0.75 8.57 -2.38
CA ARG A 313 -1.73 7.92 -3.25
C ARG A 313 -1.33 8.11 -4.69
N THR A 314 -1.15 7.01 -5.42
CA THR A 314 -0.57 7.01 -6.76
C THR A 314 -1.46 6.22 -7.73
N VAL A 315 -1.49 6.64 -9.00
CA VAL A 315 -2.11 5.92 -10.11
C VAL A 315 -1.05 5.73 -11.18
N LEU A 316 -0.73 4.47 -11.49
CA LEU A 316 0.15 4.09 -12.59
C LEU A 316 -0.69 3.79 -13.83
N LEU A 317 -0.36 4.46 -14.93
CA LEU A 317 -1.09 4.37 -16.20
C LEU A 317 -0.10 4.07 -17.33
N ASP A 318 -0.35 2.99 -18.08
CA ASP A 318 0.39 2.69 -19.32
C ASP A 318 -0.45 3.13 -20.52
N ALA A 319 0.13 3.99 -21.37
CA ALA A 319 -0.55 4.55 -22.52
C ALA A 319 -1.07 3.46 -23.47
N ARG A 320 -2.24 3.72 -24.07
CA ARG A 320 -2.85 2.81 -25.06
C ARG A 320 -2.02 2.85 -26.36
N LYS A 321 -2.01 1.75 -27.13
CA LYS A 321 -1.17 1.60 -28.35
C LYS A 321 -1.46 2.66 -29.43
N ASP A 322 -2.59 3.33 -29.36
CA ASP A 322 -3.06 4.26 -30.39
C ASP A 322 -2.33 5.62 -30.40
N PHE A 323 -1.40 5.86 -29.45
CA PHE A 323 -0.85 7.18 -29.14
C PHE A 323 0.67 7.34 -29.41
N GLU A 324 1.24 6.55 -30.31
CA GLU A 324 2.62 6.77 -30.76
C GLU A 324 2.72 8.00 -31.70
N PRO A 325 3.82 8.80 -31.64
CA PRO A 325 5.03 8.58 -30.86
C PRO A 325 5.00 9.23 -29.46
N PHE A 326 5.58 8.54 -28.47
CA PHE A 326 5.77 9.04 -27.11
C PHE A 326 7.00 9.97 -27.03
N ALA A 327 6.90 11.02 -26.22
CA ALA A 327 8.02 11.91 -25.90
C ALA A 327 8.86 11.40 -24.72
N TYR A 328 8.25 10.65 -23.80
CA TYR A 328 8.88 10.11 -22.60
C TYR A 328 8.52 8.64 -22.41
N HIS A 329 9.48 7.79 -22.02
CA HIS A 329 9.18 6.39 -21.67
C HIS A 329 8.48 6.25 -20.31
N CYS A 330 8.79 7.14 -19.37
CA CYS A 330 8.14 7.22 -18.08
C CYS A 330 8.12 8.69 -17.62
N ALA A 331 7.05 9.14 -16.98
CA ALA A 331 6.94 10.47 -16.40
C ALA A 331 6.12 10.44 -15.10
N VAL A 332 6.41 11.38 -14.19
CA VAL A 332 5.63 11.58 -12.96
C VAL A 332 4.74 12.81 -13.12
N PHE A 333 3.50 12.72 -12.67
CA PHE A 333 2.55 13.83 -12.67
C PHE A 333 2.04 14.11 -11.25
N LEU A 334 2.55 15.19 -10.63
CA LEU A 334 2.17 15.64 -9.30
C LEU A 334 0.88 16.45 -9.36
N VAL A 335 -0.15 15.98 -8.65
CA VAL A 335 -1.44 16.67 -8.50
C VAL A 335 -1.49 17.27 -7.09
N PRO A 336 -1.48 18.61 -6.95
CA PRO A 336 -1.65 19.26 -5.66
C PRO A 336 -2.98 18.89 -5.01
N LYS A 337 -3.00 18.87 -3.67
CA LYS A 337 -4.21 18.60 -2.87
C LYS A 337 -5.43 19.41 -3.30
N THR A 338 -5.22 20.66 -3.69
CA THR A 338 -6.28 21.57 -4.14
C THR A 338 -6.96 21.10 -5.43
N ARG A 339 -6.28 20.29 -6.24
CA ARG A 339 -6.82 19.82 -7.53
C ARG A 339 -7.12 18.32 -7.53
N ALA A 340 -6.68 17.56 -6.53
CA ALA A 340 -6.84 16.11 -6.46
C ALA A 340 -8.29 15.61 -6.64
N CYS A 341 -9.29 16.45 -6.32
CA CYS A 341 -10.70 16.12 -6.51
C CYS A 341 -11.28 16.52 -7.88
N GLU A 342 -10.57 17.33 -8.68
CA GLU A 342 -11.03 17.72 -10.01
C GLU A 342 -11.22 16.49 -10.89
N TRP A 343 -12.29 16.49 -11.70
CA TRP A 343 -12.66 15.37 -12.57
C TRP A 343 -11.47 14.87 -13.42
N LEU A 344 -10.61 15.79 -13.89
CA LEU A 344 -9.43 15.48 -14.68
C LEU A 344 -8.43 14.54 -13.97
N PHE A 345 -8.38 14.55 -12.65
CA PHE A 345 -7.43 13.75 -11.86
C PHE A 345 -8.13 12.66 -11.03
N SER A 346 -9.41 12.83 -10.70
CA SER A 346 -10.16 11.91 -9.85
C SER A 346 -10.93 10.83 -10.63
N SER A 347 -11.33 11.10 -11.87
CA SER A 347 -12.04 10.13 -12.72
C SER A 347 -11.08 9.34 -13.60
N GLU A 348 -11.46 8.12 -13.97
CA GLU A 348 -10.68 7.31 -14.91
C GLU A 348 -10.59 7.99 -16.28
N GLU A 349 -11.71 8.50 -16.79
CA GLU A 349 -11.77 9.17 -18.10
C GLU A 349 -10.87 10.41 -18.14
N GLY A 350 -10.87 11.20 -17.05
CA GLY A 350 -10.00 12.35 -16.89
C GLY A 350 -8.52 11.97 -16.85
N GLN A 351 -8.17 10.92 -16.10
CA GLN A 351 -6.79 10.44 -15.99
C GLN A 351 -6.21 10.04 -17.35
N TRP A 352 -7.01 9.39 -18.21
CA TRP A 352 -6.58 9.05 -19.58
C TRP A 352 -6.28 10.29 -20.43
N LEU A 353 -7.03 11.39 -20.29
CA LEU A 353 -6.73 12.66 -20.98
C LEU A 353 -5.39 13.28 -20.54
N VAL A 354 -5.01 13.09 -19.27
CA VAL A 354 -3.70 13.54 -18.76
C VAL A 354 -2.57 12.71 -19.37
N VAL A 355 -2.75 11.38 -19.49
CA VAL A 355 -1.79 10.48 -20.16
C VAL A 355 -1.56 10.95 -21.60
N GLU A 356 -2.64 11.17 -22.36
CA GLU A 356 -2.57 11.64 -23.75
C GLU A 356 -1.83 12.99 -23.87
N SER A 357 -2.13 13.93 -22.97
CA SER A 357 -1.50 15.26 -22.97
C SER A 357 -0.02 15.23 -22.59
N SER A 358 0.38 14.31 -21.71
CA SER A 358 1.76 14.16 -21.23
C SER A 358 2.71 13.56 -22.27
N LYS A 359 2.17 12.85 -23.27
CA LYS A 359 2.94 12.06 -24.26
C LYS A 359 3.92 11.07 -23.62
N ALA A 360 3.61 10.58 -22.43
CA ALA A 360 4.41 9.58 -21.74
C ALA A 360 3.88 8.17 -22.02
N ALA A 361 4.77 7.19 -22.24
CA ALA A 361 4.39 5.79 -22.42
C ALA A 361 3.90 5.17 -21.09
N ARG A 362 4.50 5.55 -19.97
CA ARG A 362 3.99 5.32 -18.61
C ARG A 362 3.88 6.64 -17.86
N LEU A 363 2.70 6.92 -17.30
CA LEU A 363 2.46 8.07 -16.42
C LEU A 363 2.21 7.59 -14.99
N ILE A 364 2.97 8.13 -14.05
CA ILE A 364 2.80 7.88 -12.61
C ILE A 364 2.18 9.15 -12.01
N MET A 365 0.87 9.13 -11.82
CA MET A 365 0.11 10.26 -11.27
C MET A 365 0.08 10.16 -9.74
N ILE A 366 0.52 11.22 -9.05
CA ILE A 366 0.62 11.25 -7.59
C ILE A 366 -0.34 12.30 -7.05
N LEU A 367 -1.28 11.87 -6.22
CA LEU A 367 -2.30 12.69 -5.60
C LEU A 367 -1.83 13.11 -4.20
N LEU A 368 -1.44 14.36 -4.04
CA LEU A 368 -1.01 14.91 -2.76
C LEU A 368 -2.21 15.19 -1.85
N ASP A 369 -2.03 15.02 -0.55
CA ASP A 369 -3.05 15.26 0.48
C ASP A 369 -2.55 16.21 1.60
N SER A 370 -3.28 16.28 2.72
CA SER A 370 -2.91 17.12 3.87
C SER A 370 -1.59 16.77 4.54
N SER A 371 -1.10 15.54 4.42
CA SER A 371 0.19 15.14 5.01
C SER A 371 1.37 15.87 4.36
N HIS A 372 1.18 16.35 3.13
CA HIS A 372 2.20 17.02 2.32
C HIS A 372 2.20 18.54 2.44
N SER A 373 1.28 19.13 3.21
CA SER A 373 1.05 20.59 3.23
C SER A 373 2.22 21.42 3.77
N ASN A 374 3.13 20.82 4.53
CA ASN A 374 4.30 21.50 5.11
C ASN A 374 5.62 21.20 4.37
N ALA A 375 5.59 20.40 3.31
CA ALA A 375 6.77 19.99 2.56
C ALA A 375 6.96 20.84 1.30
N SER A 376 8.20 21.14 0.94
CA SER A 376 8.49 21.76 -0.35
C SER A 376 8.33 20.75 -1.49
N MET A 377 8.07 21.23 -2.71
CA MET A 377 8.00 20.34 -3.89
C MET A 377 9.33 19.61 -4.13
N ASP A 378 10.46 20.25 -3.80
CA ASP A 378 11.78 19.63 -3.93
C ASP A 378 11.96 18.47 -2.94
N ASP A 379 11.49 18.63 -1.69
CA ASP A 379 11.52 17.55 -0.69
C ASP A 379 10.64 16.37 -1.10
N ILE A 380 9.44 16.65 -1.65
CA ILE A 380 8.53 15.64 -2.17
C ILE A 380 9.16 14.89 -3.34
N GLN A 381 9.76 15.59 -4.30
CA GLN A 381 10.44 14.95 -5.43
C GLN A 381 11.61 14.08 -4.98
N LYS A 382 12.39 14.53 -3.99
CA LYS A 382 13.52 13.78 -3.43
C LYS A 382 13.07 12.49 -2.73
N ASP A 383 11.97 12.53 -1.98
CA ASP A 383 11.39 11.35 -1.32
C ASP A 383 10.78 10.36 -2.34
N LEU A 384 10.13 10.88 -3.38
CA LEU A 384 9.47 10.07 -4.41
C LEU A 384 10.43 9.43 -5.41
N SER A 385 11.54 10.08 -5.73
CA SER A 385 12.49 9.62 -6.75
C SER A 385 12.88 8.12 -6.59
N PRO A 386 13.34 7.64 -5.42
CA PRO A 386 13.68 6.22 -5.25
C PRO A 386 12.47 5.29 -5.34
N LEU A 387 11.26 5.75 -5.02
CA LEU A 387 10.02 4.95 -5.08
C LEU A 387 9.54 4.79 -6.54
N VAL A 388 9.52 5.88 -7.28
CA VAL A 388 9.08 5.92 -8.69
C VAL A 388 10.07 5.19 -9.59
N MET A 389 11.38 5.24 -9.31
CA MET A 389 12.38 4.49 -10.09
C MET A 389 12.13 2.99 -10.09
N GLN A 390 11.52 2.45 -9.02
CA GLN A 390 11.16 1.03 -8.95
C GLN A 390 9.96 0.66 -9.85
N LEU A 391 9.22 1.65 -10.34
CA LEU A 391 8.07 1.49 -11.23
C LEU A 391 8.40 1.81 -12.70
N ALA A 392 9.64 2.22 -12.98
CA ALA A 392 10.06 2.57 -14.33
C ALA A 392 10.17 1.30 -15.20
N PRO A 393 9.79 1.37 -16.50
CA PRO A 393 10.02 0.27 -17.43
C PRO A 393 11.53 -0.01 -17.63
N GLY A 394 11.89 -1.26 -17.92
CA GLY A 394 13.29 -1.71 -18.00
C GLY A 394 14.16 -1.07 -19.09
N ASN A 395 13.56 -0.32 -20.02
CA ASN A 395 14.26 0.38 -21.12
C ASN A 395 14.70 1.81 -20.75
N CYS A 396 14.60 2.24 -19.50
CA CYS A 396 15.21 3.49 -19.06
C CYS A 396 16.72 3.26 -18.87
N ASP A 397 17.52 3.50 -19.92
CA ASP A 397 18.97 3.61 -19.80
C ASP A 397 19.30 4.55 -18.62
N GLY A 398 20.18 4.09 -17.71
CA GLY A 398 20.41 4.65 -16.37
C GLY A 398 20.89 6.11 -16.28
N GLU A 399 20.79 6.89 -17.36
CA GLU A 399 21.13 8.31 -17.44
C GLU A 399 19.90 9.23 -17.62
N ALA A 400 18.72 8.72 -18.02
CA ALA A 400 17.53 9.55 -18.21
C ALA A 400 16.75 9.71 -16.90
N GLN A 401 16.88 10.86 -16.23
CA GLN A 401 16.01 11.22 -15.10
C GLN A 401 14.54 11.22 -15.52
N ILE A 402 13.69 10.56 -14.75
CA ILE A 402 12.24 10.56 -14.95
C ILE A 402 11.73 12.00 -14.74
N PRO A 403 11.11 12.65 -15.74
CA PRO A 403 10.64 14.01 -15.60
C PRO A 403 9.46 14.08 -14.63
N PHE A 404 9.52 15.06 -13.72
CA PHE A 404 8.41 15.44 -12.85
C PHE A 404 7.64 16.60 -13.50
N MET A 405 6.37 16.36 -13.79
CA MET A 405 5.40 17.36 -14.20
C MET A 405 4.49 17.66 -13.01
N ALA A 406 3.99 18.87 -12.90
CA ALA A 406 2.99 19.22 -11.91
C ALA A 406 1.76 19.80 -12.61
N ALA A 407 0.58 19.55 -12.07
CA ALA A 407 -0.63 20.21 -12.50
C ALA A 407 -0.54 21.72 -12.17
N GLY A 408 -0.04 22.51 -13.11
CA GLY A 408 -0.05 23.97 -13.02
C GLY A 408 -1.48 24.46 -12.87
N ASP A 409 -1.71 25.52 -12.11
CA ASP A 409 -3.05 26.13 -11.92
C ASP A 409 -3.65 26.69 -13.23
N GLY A 410 -2.89 26.65 -14.33
CA GLY A 410 -3.28 27.20 -15.63
C GLY A 410 -3.33 28.73 -15.61
N ILE A 411 -2.86 29.36 -14.53
CA ILE A 411 -2.93 30.79 -14.30
C ILE A 411 -1.60 31.41 -14.68
N LYS A 412 -1.58 32.10 -15.82
CA LYS A 412 -0.46 32.92 -16.29
C LYS A 412 -0.11 34.04 -15.31
N GLN A 413 -1.12 34.65 -14.68
CA GLN A 413 -0.94 35.72 -13.70
C GLN A 413 -2.07 35.75 -12.68
N ARG A 414 -1.71 35.90 -11.40
CA ARG A 414 -2.65 36.00 -10.27
C ARG A 414 -2.40 37.28 -9.48
N LYS A 415 -3.47 38.01 -9.16
CA LYS A 415 -3.42 39.19 -8.28
C LYS A 415 -4.56 39.13 -7.27
N ILE A 416 -4.22 39.05 -5.98
CA ILE A 416 -5.21 39.13 -4.90
C ILE A 416 -5.75 40.56 -4.86
N VAL A 417 -7.06 40.69 -5.02
CA VAL A 417 -7.80 41.96 -4.96
C VAL A 417 -8.24 42.23 -3.53
N GLN A 418 -8.72 41.20 -2.84
CA GLN A 418 -9.22 41.33 -1.48
C GLN A 418 -9.14 40.01 -0.72
N GLU A 419 -8.83 40.09 0.56
CA GLU A 419 -8.84 38.96 1.49
C GLU A 419 -9.76 39.29 2.66
N ILE A 420 -10.68 38.39 2.98
CA ILE A 420 -11.73 38.58 3.98
C ILE A 420 -11.80 37.33 4.83
N THR A 421 -11.86 37.48 6.15
CA THR A 421 -12.07 36.34 7.05
C THR A 421 -13.49 36.37 7.60
N SER A 422 -14.24 35.29 7.37
CA SER A 422 -15.59 35.10 7.91
C SER A 422 -15.54 34.17 9.13
N PRO A 423 -16.21 34.51 10.24
CA PRO A 423 -16.33 33.62 11.40
C PRO A 423 -16.98 32.25 11.10
N LEU A 424 -17.79 32.17 10.03
CA LEU A 424 -18.53 30.96 9.65
C LEU A 424 -17.84 30.12 8.57
N THR A 425 -17.11 30.77 7.67
CA THR A 425 -16.55 30.11 6.47
C THR A 425 -15.04 30.18 6.37
N GLY A 426 -14.38 30.82 7.34
CA GLY A 426 -12.93 30.98 7.37
C GLY A 426 -12.44 32.06 6.39
N PRO A 427 -11.17 32.01 6.00
CA PRO A 427 -10.58 32.95 5.06
C PRO A 427 -11.12 32.77 3.64
N ILE A 428 -11.38 33.90 2.98
CA ILE A 428 -11.96 34.02 1.65
C ILE A 428 -11.07 34.98 0.87
N THR A 429 -10.71 34.61 -0.35
CA THR A 429 -9.89 35.42 -1.25
C THR A 429 -10.66 35.76 -2.52
N VAL A 430 -10.53 37.01 -2.95
CA VAL A 430 -10.98 37.49 -4.26
C VAL A 430 -9.74 37.84 -5.06
N ASP A 431 -9.52 37.17 -6.18
CA ASP A 431 -8.34 37.32 -7.02
C ASP A 431 -8.68 37.52 -8.49
N ASP A 432 -7.88 38.36 -9.14
CA ASP A 432 -7.89 38.56 -10.59
C ASP A 432 -6.87 37.58 -11.21
N VAL A 433 -7.35 36.68 -12.07
CA VAL A 433 -6.56 35.62 -12.71
C VAL A 433 -6.59 35.75 -14.23
N ILE A 434 -5.46 35.50 -14.86
CA ILE A 434 -5.30 35.39 -16.32
C ILE A 434 -4.89 33.95 -16.61
N TYR A 435 -5.64 33.25 -17.47
CA TYR A 435 -5.34 31.86 -17.82
C TYR A 435 -4.36 31.76 -18.99
N GLU A 436 -3.56 30.69 -19.04
CA GLU A 436 -2.59 30.41 -20.13
C GLU A 436 -3.25 30.00 -21.45
N LYS A 437 -4.42 29.34 -21.38
CA LYS A 437 -5.27 29.01 -22.53
C LYS A 437 -6.71 29.31 -22.16
N VAL A 438 -7.38 30.11 -23.00
CA VAL A 438 -8.80 30.47 -22.83
C VAL A 438 -9.60 29.71 -23.88
N ASP A 439 -10.75 29.17 -23.48
CA ASP A 439 -11.71 28.46 -24.34
C ASP A 439 -12.02 29.26 -25.62
N ASP A 440 -12.03 28.58 -26.79
CA ASP A 440 -12.10 29.22 -28.11
C ASP A 440 -13.31 30.16 -28.24
N ASN A 441 -14.42 29.83 -27.58
CA ASN A 441 -15.64 30.64 -27.55
C ASN A 441 -15.47 32.02 -26.86
N ILE A 442 -14.59 32.13 -25.86
CA ILE A 442 -14.31 33.39 -25.15
C ILE A 442 -13.22 34.17 -25.91
N SER A 443 -12.27 33.47 -26.51
CA SER A 443 -11.25 34.03 -27.40
C SER A 443 -11.87 34.77 -28.60
N CYS A 444 -13.03 34.32 -29.09
CA CYS A 444 -13.84 35.02 -30.11
C CYS A 444 -14.35 36.40 -29.67
N LEU A 445 -14.66 36.55 -28.38
CA LEU A 445 -15.33 37.75 -27.83
C LEU A 445 -14.33 38.85 -27.45
N PHE A 446 -13.05 38.50 -27.25
CA PHE A 446 -11.99 39.43 -26.86
C PHE A 446 -10.72 39.21 -27.71
N PRO A 447 -10.71 39.65 -28.98
CA PRO A 447 -9.70 39.20 -29.96
C PRO A 447 -8.28 39.76 -29.78
N SER A 448 -7.95 40.45 -28.68
CA SER A 448 -6.67 41.15 -28.57
C SER A 448 -6.18 41.53 -27.16
N GLU A 449 -6.80 41.07 -26.08
CA GLU A 449 -6.32 41.34 -24.71
C GLU A 449 -6.39 40.07 -23.83
N ASP A 450 -5.41 39.89 -22.94
CA ASP A 450 -5.42 38.85 -21.91
C ASP A 450 -6.70 39.02 -21.06
N VAL A 451 -7.63 38.05 -21.15
CA VAL A 451 -8.91 38.10 -20.45
C VAL A 451 -8.69 37.92 -18.96
N ILE A 452 -9.10 38.92 -18.16
CA ILE A 452 -8.98 38.88 -16.70
C ILE A 452 -10.29 38.33 -16.12
N PHE A 453 -10.17 37.28 -15.31
CA PHE A 453 -11.27 36.71 -14.55
C PHE A 453 -11.13 37.11 -13.09
N ARG A 454 -12.23 37.52 -12.45
CA ARG A 454 -12.28 37.71 -11.00
C ARG A 454 -12.90 36.47 -10.36
N ARG A 455 -12.13 35.79 -9.54
CA ARG A 455 -12.50 34.57 -8.83
C ARG A 455 -12.75 34.86 -7.35
N LEU A 456 -13.73 34.17 -6.78
CA LEU A 456 -13.96 34.09 -5.34
C LEU A 456 -13.63 32.67 -4.87
N THR A 457 -12.68 32.54 -3.94
CA THR A 457 -12.23 31.25 -3.38
C THR A 457 -12.31 31.26 -1.87
N PHE A 458 -12.93 30.24 -1.30
CA PHE A 458 -12.90 29.99 0.14
C PHE A 458 -11.70 29.09 0.44
N GLN A 459 -10.78 29.52 1.31
CA GLN A 459 -9.57 28.75 1.63
C GLN A 459 -9.89 27.44 2.37
N ARG A 460 -11.08 27.31 2.98
CA ARG A 460 -11.54 26.01 3.51
C ARG A 460 -11.85 24.97 2.43
N THR A 461 -12.00 25.38 1.17
CA THR A 461 -12.35 24.53 0.03
C THR A 461 -11.68 25.08 -1.23
N GLU A 462 -10.34 25.13 -1.22
CA GLU A 462 -9.52 25.67 -2.32
C GLU A 462 -9.75 24.98 -3.67
N SER A 463 -10.27 23.74 -3.63
CA SER A 463 -10.61 22.91 -4.79
C SER A 463 -11.88 23.31 -5.53
N LEU A 464 -12.68 24.24 -5.00
CA LEU A 464 -13.89 24.72 -5.68
C LEU A 464 -13.77 26.21 -6.01
N VAL A 465 -13.79 26.53 -7.31
CA VAL A 465 -14.05 27.90 -7.79
C VAL A 465 -15.54 28.15 -7.57
N GLN A 466 -15.92 28.92 -6.55
CA GLN A 466 -17.33 29.12 -6.19
C GLN A 466 -18.02 30.15 -7.11
N SER A 467 -17.28 31.16 -7.56
CA SER A 467 -17.76 32.14 -8.51
C SER A 467 -16.60 32.67 -9.32
N GLU A 468 -16.79 32.79 -10.62
CA GLU A 468 -15.84 33.35 -11.57
C GLU A 468 -16.60 34.28 -12.52
N ALA A 469 -16.04 35.46 -12.77
CA ALA A 469 -16.61 36.43 -13.69
C ALA A 469 -15.53 37.07 -14.56
N VAL A 470 -15.81 37.22 -15.85
CA VAL A 470 -14.94 37.98 -16.76
C VAL A 470 -15.06 39.47 -16.47
N LEU A 471 -13.92 40.15 -16.30
CA LEU A 471 -13.87 41.61 -16.17
C LEU A 471 -13.88 42.24 -17.56
N SER A 472 -14.95 42.96 -17.90
CA SER A 472 -14.98 43.81 -19.11
C SER A 472 -14.63 45.25 -18.76
N ARG A 473 -13.71 45.86 -19.51
CA ARG A 473 -13.42 47.29 -19.43
C ARG A 473 -14.43 48.02 -20.32
N LYS A 474 -15.40 48.74 -19.73
CA LYS A 474 -16.33 49.57 -20.51
C LYS A 474 -15.58 50.68 -21.24
N GLY A 475 -15.35 50.50 -22.54
CA GLY A 475 -15.42 51.62 -23.48
C GLY A 475 -16.88 52.07 -23.59
N SER A 476 -17.11 53.38 -23.63
CA SER A 476 -18.45 53.99 -23.74
C SER A 476 -19.34 53.28 -24.76
N PRO A 477 -20.62 52.98 -24.46
CA PRO A 477 -21.49 52.29 -25.39
C PRO A 477 -21.75 53.18 -26.61
N LYS A 478 -21.36 52.71 -27.80
CA LYS A 478 -22.02 53.17 -29.03
C LYS A 478 -23.39 52.51 -29.05
N THR A 479 -24.42 53.33 -28.97
CA THR A 479 -25.83 52.95 -29.17
C THR A 479 -25.96 52.22 -30.51
N VAL A 480 -26.33 50.93 -30.46
CA VAL A 480 -26.87 50.21 -31.61
C VAL A 480 -28.37 50.39 -31.54
N GLY A 481 -28.88 51.40 -32.26
CA GLY A 481 -30.31 51.55 -32.51
C GLY A 481 -30.75 50.64 -33.64
N ASP A 482 -31.86 49.95 -33.40
CA ASP A 482 -32.82 49.35 -34.32
C ASP A 482 -32.41 49.17 -35.79
N ILE A 483 -32.18 47.90 -36.17
CA ILE A 483 -32.46 47.46 -37.54
C ILE A 483 -33.97 47.32 -37.66
N ASN A 484 -34.67 48.37 -38.11
CA ASN A 484 -35.79 48.25 -39.03
C ASN A 484 -36.23 49.59 -39.64
N GLN A 485 -36.13 49.63 -40.98
CA GLN A 485 -36.88 50.44 -41.95
C GLN A 485 -36.54 51.93 -42.20
N LYS A 486 -36.14 52.14 -43.48
CA LYS A 486 -36.50 53.20 -44.44
C LYS A 486 -35.68 54.51 -44.52
N ARG A 487 -35.02 54.62 -45.68
CA ARG A 487 -34.90 55.75 -46.63
C ARG A 487 -34.50 57.15 -46.12
N GLY A 488 -33.41 57.67 -46.69
CA GLY A 488 -33.39 59.04 -47.23
C GLY A 488 -32.33 60.02 -46.69
N GLN A 489 -31.28 60.21 -47.49
CA GLN A 489 -30.57 61.46 -47.83
C GLN A 489 -30.06 62.46 -46.76
N SER A 490 -28.73 62.71 -46.87
CA SER A 490 -28.04 64.04 -46.85
C SER A 490 -28.01 64.80 -45.51
N SER A 491 -27.01 65.62 -45.12
CA SER A 491 -25.70 66.04 -45.62
C SER A 491 -25.04 66.97 -44.56
N LYS A 492 -23.73 67.24 -44.73
CA LYS A 492 -22.93 68.40 -44.23
C LYS A 492 -22.39 68.33 -42.79
N LEU A 493 -21.05 68.29 -42.60
CA LEU A 493 -20.04 69.40 -42.53
C LEU A 493 -20.24 70.21 -41.23
N GLU A 494 -19.26 70.52 -40.36
CA GLU A 494 -17.81 70.71 -40.53
C GLU A 494 -17.09 70.94 -39.17
N LYS A 495 -15.79 70.62 -39.18
CA LYS A 495 -14.61 71.34 -38.62
C LYS A 495 -14.36 71.55 -37.10
N LYS A 496 -13.21 70.92 -36.73
CA LYS A 496 -11.93 71.48 -36.23
C LYS A 496 -11.84 72.09 -34.82
N GLY A 497 -10.81 71.65 -34.09
CA GLY A 497 -10.10 72.47 -33.11
C GLY A 497 -9.03 71.71 -32.31
N ASN A 498 -7.78 71.72 -32.77
CA ASN A 498 -6.58 71.26 -32.06
C ASN A 498 -6.25 72.15 -30.83
N GLN A 499 -5.73 71.58 -29.74
CA GLN A 499 -4.38 71.92 -29.22
C GLN A 499 -3.92 71.06 -28.03
N LYS A 500 -2.59 70.85 -27.99
CA LYS A 500 -1.77 70.05 -27.08
C LYS A 500 -1.37 70.79 -25.79
N ARG A 501 -1.20 69.99 -24.72
CA ARG A 501 -0.18 69.98 -23.62
C ARG A 501 -0.91 69.78 -22.28
N SER A 502 -0.40 69.11 -21.24
CA SER A 502 0.76 68.28 -20.95
C SER A 502 0.48 67.57 -19.62
N GLY A 503 1.00 66.35 -19.45
CA GLY A 503 1.32 65.64 -18.21
C GLY A 503 0.50 65.88 -16.93
N SER A 504 -0.22 64.84 -16.47
CA SER A 504 -0.25 64.43 -15.05
C SER A 504 -1.10 63.17 -14.84
N ASN A 505 -0.54 62.21 -14.10
CA ASN A 505 -1.18 61.23 -13.22
C ASN A 505 -2.60 60.77 -13.56
N ILE A 506 -2.72 59.53 -14.07
CA ILE A 506 -4.02 58.85 -14.11
C ILE A 506 -4.17 58.04 -12.82
N SER A 507 -4.81 58.67 -11.85
CA SER A 507 -5.61 57.99 -10.84
C SER A 507 -6.68 57.16 -11.54
N PHE A 508 -6.73 55.85 -11.29
CA PHE A 508 -7.89 55.06 -11.70
C PHE A 508 -9.02 55.29 -10.71
N SER A 509 -9.94 56.16 -11.09
CA SER A 509 -11.24 56.36 -10.45
C SER A 509 -12.11 55.11 -10.59
N ASP A 510 -12.88 54.81 -9.55
CA ASP A 510 -13.94 53.80 -9.49
C ASP A 510 -14.77 53.77 -10.78
N GLY A 511 -14.52 52.75 -11.60
CA GLY A 511 -15.33 52.42 -12.77
C GLY A 511 -16.26 51.26 -12.41
N SER A 512 -17.56 51.44 -12.63
CA SER A 512 -18.56 50.39 -12.41
C SER A 512 -18.38 49.23 -13.41
N PHE A 513 -18.03 48.05 -12.88
CA PHE A 513 -17.92 46.82 -13.64
C PHE A 513 -19.27 46.12 -13.74
N THR A 514 -19.58 45.58 -14.92
CA THR A 514 -20.76 44.71 -15.15
C THR A 514 -20.32 43.25 -15.15
N PHE A 515 -20.92 42.45 -14.26
CA PHE A 515 -20.67 41.02 -14.13
C PHE A 515 -21.47 40.24 -15.18
N LEU A 516 -20.80 39.38 -15.94
CA LEU A 516 -21.44 38.30 -16.70
C LEU A 516 -21.27 37.02 -15.89
N HIS A 517 -22.37 36.54 -15.31
CA HIS A 517 -22.37 35.34 -14.47
C HIS A 517 -22.36 34.09 -15.36
N LYS A 518 -21.34 33.24 -15.23
CA LYS A 518 -21.44 31.82 -15.59
C LYS A 518 -21.64 31.05 -14.29
N THR A 519 -22.86 30.57 -14.08
CA THR A 519 -23.12 29.59 -13.02
C THR A 519 -22.79 28.21 -13.57
N LEU A 520 -21.65 27.65 -13.18
CA LEU A 520 -21.42 26.22 -13.31
C LEU A 520 -22.21 25.54 -12.19
N ALA A 521 -23.43 25.12 -12.50
CA ALA A 521 -24.18 24.21 -11.64
C ALA A 521 -23.47 22.85 -11.70
N ALA A 522 -23.06 22.36 -10.53
CA ALA A 522 -22.53 21.01 -10.32
C ALA A 522 -23.64 19.97 -10.45
#